data_AF-A0A317WN89-F1
#
_entry.id   AF-A0A317WN89-F1
#
_cell.length_a   1.000
_cell.length_b   1.000
_cell.length_c   1.000
_cell.angle_alpha   90.00
_cell.angle_beta   90.00
_cell.angle_gamma   90.00
#
_symmetry.space_group_name_H-M   'P 1'
#
loop_
_entity.id
_entity.type
_entity.pdbx_description
1 polymer ?
#
loop_
_entity_poly.entity_id
_entity_poly.type
_entity_poly.pdbx_seq_one_letter_code
_entity_poly.pdbx_strand_id
1 'polypeptide(L)'
;MSEQLPVNPSKWDVAARLEKVENKTIHNIDLTSASTIQLEQYLMLRVARIPHDTEFRPNVAISPIAHRTRGQLKRVEEGVRKLTFETPTKPPSTPVLKPELEHDEVTPETPPEKRSYGPQELLDLNFPRTKDEQIVNTALIDFLNAFTIHMNVQSHWTLYRKPFVANFRSASFEARTDGCLEDGGPKTFAIVEVKPMVRFKQSNRISMQEAAEIVAWIKCEPDPDDFTSGCGLRILISQDRHEIYLTFAEYDANYIRYLNNTLGKDEKPGFLTLHVFGPWDTTRAGDVKQLGSILLAIALRAQEDART
;
A
#
# COMPACT_ATOMS: atom_id res chain seq x y z
N MET A 1 0.85 -22.18 16.24
CA MET A 1 1.03 -22.03 14.79
C MET A 1 0.10 -20.91 14.36
N SER A 2 0.62 -19.79 13.86
CA SER A 2 -0.23 -18.73 13.30
C SER A 2 -0.90 -19.29 12.06
N GLU A 3 -2.24 -19.35 12.03
CA GLU A 3 -2.99 -19.73 10.84
C GLU A 3 -2.64 -18.76 9.71
N GLN A 4 -1.94 -19.25 8.70
CA GLN A 4 -1.51 -18.42 7.59
C GLN A 4 -2.73 -18.00 6.78
N LEU A 5 -2.87 -16.70 6.52
CA LEU A 5 -3.98 -16.20 5.69
C LEU A 5 -3.90 -16.79 4.26
N PRO A 6 -5.04 -17.03 3.60
CA PRO A 6 -5.08 -17.53 2.23
C PRO A 6 -4.27 -16.68 1.25
N VAL A 7 -3.30 -17.31 0.58
CA VAL A 7 -2.46 -16.65 -0.44
C VAL A 7 -2.97 -16.82 -1.87
N ASN A 8 -3.98 -17.68 -2.06
CA ASN A 8 -4.64 -17.92 -3.34
C ASN A 8 -6.04 -18.55 -3.13
N PRO A 9 -6.89 -18.61 -4.17
CA PRO A 9 -8.22 -19.20 -4.09
C PRO A 9 -8.26 -20.63 -3.53
N SER A 10 -7.32 -21.50 -3.92
CA SER A 10 -7.27 -22.88 -3.45
C SER A 10 -7.01 -22.99 -1.95
N LYS A 11 -6.14 -22.12 -1.41
CA LYS A 11 -5.89 -22.03 0.04
C LYS A 11 -7.08 -21.40 0.77
N TRP A 12 -7.78 -20.47 0.11
CA TRP A 12 -9.02 -19.90 0.65
C TRP A 12 -10.09 -20.98 0.79
N ASP A 13 -10.28 -21.85 -0.21
CA ASP A 13 -11.27 -22.95 -0.13
C ASP A 13 -10.99 -23.89 1.04
N VAL A 14 -9.71 -24.18 1.32
CA VAL A 14 -9.31 -24.98 2.49
C VAL A 14 -9.65 -24.27 3.80
N ALA A 15 -9.29 -22.98 3.92
CA ALA A 15 -9.58 -22.19 5.11
C ALA A 15 -11.10 -22.04 5.33
N ALA A 16 -11.86 -21.80 4.25
CA ALA A 16 -13.31 -21.65 4.31
C ALA A 16 -14.03 -22.92 4.79
N ARG A 17 -13.51 -24.11 4.42
CA ARG A 17 -14.01 -25.40 4.93
C ARG A 17 -13.69 -25.60 6.40
N LEU A 18 -12.46 -25.27 6.82
CA LEU A 18 -12.03 -25.39 8.21
C LEU A 18 -12.87 -24.50 9.13
N GLU A 19 -13.09 -23.26 8.72
CA GLU A 19 -13.89 -22.27 9.44
C GLU A 19 -15.41 -22.42 9.21
N LYS A 20 -15.84 -23.40 8.41
CA LYS A 20 -17.27 -23.67 8.10
C LYS A 20 -18.02 -22.45 7.55
N VAL A 21 -17.35 -21.67 6.70
CA VAL A 21 -17.89 -20.45 6.06
C VAL A 21 -18.10 -20.59 4.55
N GLU A 22 -17.85 -21.77 3.96
CA GLU A 22 -17.96 -22.04 2.52
C GLU A 22 -19.32 -21.69 1.90
N ASN A 23 -20.41 -21.82 2.67
CA ASN A 23 -21.78 -21.50 2.24
C ASN A 23 -22.30 -20.19 2.85
N LYS A 24 -21.45 -19.47 3.59
CA LYS A 24 -21.78 -18.15 4.16
C LYS A 24 -21.35 -17.05 3.19
N THR A 25 -22.01 -15.90 3.26
CA THR A 25 -21.68 -14.73 2.44
C THR A 25 -21.57 -13.49 3.32
N ILE A 26 -20.85 -12.49 2.82
CA ILE A 26 -20.69 -11.21 3.49
C ILE A 26 -22.01 -10.44 3.70
N HIS A 27 -23.09 -10.79 2.99
CA HIS A 27 -24.35 -10.05 3.05
C HIS A 27 -25.11 -10.18 4.37
N ASN A 28 -24.75 -11.17 5.20
CA ASN A 28 -25.35 -11.41 6.51
C ASN A 28 -24.29 -11.44 7.62
N ILE A 29 -23.18 -10.71 7.41
CA ILE A 29 -22.06 -10.67 8.34
C ILE A 29 -22.41 -9.83 9.57
N ASP A 30 -22.10 -10.33 10.76
CA ASP A 30 -22.14 -9.52 11.99
C ASP A 30 -20.77 -8.87 12.20
N LEU A 31 -20.49 -7.82 11.43
CA LEU A 31 -19.26 -7.04 11.52
C LEU A 31 -19.62 -5.56 11.56
N THR A 32 -19.14 -4.84 12.57
CA THR A 32 -19.40 -3.40 12.71
C THR A 32 -18.18 -2.54 12.38
N SER A 33 -16.97 -3.05 12.58
CA SER A 33 -15.71 -2.33 12.36
C SER A 33 -14.62 -3.20 11.72
N ALA A 34 -13.91 -2.64 10.74
CA ALA A 34 -12.74 -3.27 10.13
C ALA A 34 -11.65 -3.66 11.16
N SER A 35 -11.44 -2.84 12.19
CA SER A 35 -10.40 -3.07 13.22
C SER A 35 -10.70 -4.25 14.17
N THR A 36 -11.94 -4.76 14.14
CA THR A 36 -12.41 -5.88 14.96
C THR A 36 -12.67 -7.15 14.16
N ILE A 37 -12.30 -7.16 12.88
CA ILE A 37 -12.55 -8.29 11.98
C ILE A 37 -11.91 -9.59 12.48
N GLN A 38 -12.67 -10.67 12.40
CA GLN A 38 -12.30 -12.04 12.75
C GLN A 38 -12.03 -12.87 11.48
N LEU A 39 -11.39 -14.03 11.64
CA LEU A 39 -11.02 -14.88 10.51
C LEU A 39 -12.23 -15.31 9.66
N GLU A 40 -13.32 -15.74 10.28
CA GLU A 40 -14.55 -16.11 9.57
C GLU A 40 -15.06 -14.97 8.67
N GLN A 41 -15.04 -13.75 9.21
CA GLN A 41 -15.49 -12.54 8.53
C GLN A 41 -14.54 -12.15 7.39
N TYR A 42 -13.23 -12.25 7.64
CA TYR A 42 -12.21 -12.04 6.62
C TYR A 42 -12.36 -13.03 5.46
N LEU A 43 -12.64 -14.31 5.74
CA LEU A 43 -12.87 -15.30 4.69
C LEU A 43 -14.11 -14.94 3.85
N MET A 44 -15.16 -14.40 4.45
CA MET A 44 -16.33 -13.89 3.71
C MET A 44 -16.00 -12.68 2.82
N LEU A 45 -14.89 -11.96 3.03
CA LEU A 45 -14.43 -10.91 2.10
C LEU A 45 -13.85 -11.50 0.79
N ARG A 46 -13.61 -12.82 0.73
CA ARG A 46 -12.97 -13.54 -0.40
C ARG A 46 -11.64 -12.91 -0.84
N VAL A 47 -10.72 -12.83 0.12
CA VAL A 47 -9.41 -12.20 -0.07
C VAL A 47 -8.31 -13.25 -0.20
N ALA A 48 -7.48 -13.08 -1.23
CA ALA A 48 -6.20 -13.77 -1.39
C ALA A 48 -5.08 -12.76 -1.20
N ARG A 49 -4.20 -12.97 -0.22
CA ARG A 49 -3.08 -12.07 0.06
C ARG A 49 -1.79 -12.68 -0.46
N ILE A 50 -1.24 -12.10 -1.51
CA ILE A 50 0.04 -12.52 -2.07
C ILE A 50 1.15 -11.85 -1.24
N PRO A 51 1.96 -12.63 -0.52
CA PRO A 51 3.02 -12.08 0.31
C PRO A 51 4.15 -11.50 -0.55
N HIS A 52 4.97 -10.66 0.10
CA HIS A 52 6.01 -9.83 -0.51
C HIS A 52 7.22 -10.63 -1.02
N ASP A 53 7.30 -11.92 -0.71
CA ASP A 53 8.35 -12.86 -1.12
C ASP A 53 8.13 -13.41 -2.55
N THR A 54 7.05 -13.02 -3.22
CA THR A 54 6.79 -13.35 -4.63
C THR A 54 7.37 -12.27 -5.55
N GLU A 55 8.30 -12.66 -6.44
CA GLU A 55 8.98 -11.76 -7.39
C GLU A 55 8.01 -10.77 -8.05
N PHE A 56 8.38 -9.48 -8.03
CA PHE A 56 7.68 -8.41 -8.75
C PHE A 56 7.50 -8.79 -10.22
N ARG A 57 6.29 -9.20 -10.60
CA ARG A 57 5.96 -9.45 -12.01
C ARG A 57 5.46 -8.14 -12.62
N PRO A 58 6.20 -7.54 -13.58
CA PRO A 58 5.87 -6.26 -14.20
C PRO A 58 4.58 -6.25 -15.04
N ASN A 59 3.80 -7.33 -15.03
CA ASN A 59 2.41 -7.31 -15.51
C ASN A 59 1.53 -6.44 -14.58
N VAL A 60 2.03 -6.13 -13.37
CA VAL A 60 1.49 -5.17 -12.40
C VAL A 60 1.99 -3.73 -12.70
N ALA A 61 2.91 -3.56 -13.65
CA ALA A 61 3.32 -2.23 -14.09
C ALA A 61 2.24 -1.65 -14.98
N ILE A 62 1.74 -0.48 -14.56
CA ILE A 62 1.02 0.52 -15.33
C ILE A 62 1.33 0.35 -16.82
N SER A 63 0.40 -0.21 -17.61
CA SER A 63 0.51 -0.15 -19.05
C SER A 63 0.45 1.33 -19.42
N PRO A 64 1.55 1.94 -19.91
CA PRO A 64 1.44 3.25 -20.49
C PRO A 64 0.58 3.05 -21.73
N ILE A 65 -0.49 3.83 -21.88
CA ILE A 65 -1.28 3.88 -23.10
C ILE A 65 -0.30 4.00 -24.27
N ALA A 66 -0.15 2.92 -25.03
CA ALA A 66 1.09 2.54 -25.72
C ALA A 66 1.49 3.42 -26.91
N HIS A 67 0.87 4.58 -27.12
CA HIS A 67 1.04 5.35 -28.34
C HIS A 67 1.33 6.85 -28.18
N ARG A 68 1.62 7.40 -26.98
CA ARG A 68 1.94 8.85 -26.87
C ARG A 68 3.17 9.28 -26.07
N THR A 69 3.82 8.43 -25.28
CA THR A 69 4.75 8.92 -24.23
C THR A 69 6.25 8.71 -24.48
N ARG A 70 6.69 8.26 -25.67
CA ARG A 70 8.13 8.15 -25.96
C ARG A 70 8.83 9.52 -26.10
N GLY A 71 8.07 10.57 -26.43
CA GLY A 71 8.59 11.93 -26.56
C GLY A 71 8.71 12.72 -25.25
N GLN A 72 7.90 12.40 -24.22
CA GLN A 72 7.89 13.15 -22.96
C GLN A 72 8.96 12.68 -21.97
N LEU A 73 9.26 11.37 -21.89
CA LEU A 73 10.32 10.84 -21.03
C LEU A 73 11.72 11.39 -21.40
N LYS A 74 12.00 11.56 -22.71
CA LYS A 74 13.24 12.20 -23.17
C LYS A 74 13.34 13.67 -22.75
N ARG A 75 12.23 14.42 -22.74
CA ARG A 75 12.22 15.83 -22.30
C ARG A 75 12.38 15.98 -20.78
N VAL A 76 11.90 15.02 -19.99
CA VAL A 76 12.11 14.98 -18.53
C VAL A 76 13.57 14.64 -18.20
N GLU A 77 14.17 13.66 -18.89
CA GLU A 77 15.62 13.36 -18.77
C GLU A 77 16.49 14.56 -19.16
N GLU A 78 16.16 15.26 -20.24
CA GLU A 78 16.84 16.49 -20.66
C GLU A 78 16.62 17.65 -19.67
N GLY A 79 15.45 17.72 -19.03
CA GLY A 79 15.12 18.68 -17.98
C GLY A 79 15.93 18.45 -16.70
N VAL A 80 16.08 17.19 -16.28
CA VAL A 80 16.88 16.81 -15.10
C VAL A 80 18.37 17.04 -15.34
N ARG A 81 18.87 16.80 -16.56
CA ARG A 81 20.26 17.12 -16.93
C ARG A 81 20.57 18.62 -17.00
N LYS A 82 19.55 19.48 -17.12
CA LYS A 82 19.69 20.95 -17.11
C LYS A 82 19.70 21.56 -15.72
N LEU A 83 19.38 20.78 -14.68
CA LEU A 83 19.45 21.20 -13.28
C LEU A 83 20.88 20.99 -12.72
N THR A 84 21.88 21.55 -13.39
CA THR A 84 23.21 21.73 -12.80
C THR A 84 23.12 22.93 -11.87
N PHE A 85 23.05 22.68 -10.57
CA PHE A 85 23.11 23.74 -9.56
C PHE A 85 24.55 24.29 -9.52
N GLU A 86 24.76 25.51 -10.03
CA GLU A 86 25.99 26.26 -9.81
C GLU A 86 25.98 26.86 -8.39
N THR A 87 26.90 26.43 -7.55
CA THR A 87 27.12 26.97 -6.20
C THR A 87 28.09 28.17 -6.26
N PRO A 88 27.75 29.37 -5.73
CA PRO A 88 28.67 30.52 -5.77
C PRO A 88 29.84 30.45 -4.76
N THR A 89 31.04 30.55 -5.32
CA THR A 89 32.34 31.16 -4.90
C THR A 89 32.75 31.32 -3.40
N LYS A 90 33.84 30.59 -3.03
CA LYS A 90 34.95 30.81 -2.04
C LYS A 90 34.87 31.90 -0.94
N PRO A 91 35.40 31.58 0.28
CA PRO A 91 36.55 32.34 0.83
C PRO A 91 37.61 31.44 1.56
N PRO A 92 38.63 31.98 2.27
CA PRO A 92 40.06 31.84 1.98
C PRO A 92 40.77 30.61 2.60
N SER A 93 41.94 30.34 2.02
CA SER A 93 42.85 29.20 2.20
C SER A 93 43.49 29.05 3.59
N THR A 94 43.35 27.85 4.15
CA THR A 94 44.23 27.26 5.18
C THR A 94 44.39 25.76 4.84
N PRO A 95 45.56 25.12 5.05
CA PRO A 95 45.90 23.88 4.34
C PRO A 95 45.13 22.68 4.86
N VAL A 96 44.37 22.05 3.96
CA VAL A 96 43.63 20.82 4.19
C VAL A 96 44.60 19.64 4.22
N LEU A 97 44.66 18.96 5.37
CA LEU A 97 45.13 17.58 5.47
C LEU A 97 44.26 16.71 4.55
N LYS A 98 44.88 16.01 3.60
CA LYS A 98 44.18 15.07 2.71
C LYS A 98 43.42 14.04 3.55
N PRO A 99 42.09 13.93 3.45
CA PRO A 99 41.40 12.72 3.85
C PRO A 99 41.68 11.66 2.78
N GLU A 100 42.12 10.48 3.20
CA GLU A 100 42.15 9.30 2.36
C GLU A 100 40.76 9.08 1.75
N LEU A 101 40.74 8.86 0.43
CA LEU A 101 39.57 8.41 -0.28
C LEU A 101 39.26 7.00 0.21
N GLU A 102 38.32 6.86 1.14
CA GLU A 102 37.62 5.60 1.34
C GLU A 102 36.87 5.31 0.03
N HIS A 103 37.36 4.31 -0.69
CA HIS A 103 36.60 3.69 -1.76
C HIS A 103 35.32 3.13 -1.15
N ASP A 104 34.17 3.71 -1.49
CA ASP A 104 32.86 3.09 -1.30
C ASP A 104 32.84 1.77 -2.07
N GLU A 105 33.29 0.68 -1.44
CA GLU A 105 32.94 -0.66 -1.88
C GLU A 105 31.43 -0.79 -1.76
N VAL A 106 30.73 -0.72 -2.90
CA VAL A 106 29.30 -1.01 -3.02
C VAL A 106 29.10 -2.47 -2.62
N THR A 107 28.87 -2.69 -1.33
CA THR A 107 28.41 -3.97 -0.82
C THR A 107 27.03 -4.22 -1.43
N PRO A 108 26.75 -5.40 -2.01
CA PRO A 108 25.43 -5.69 -2.53
C PRO A 108 24.41 -5.58 -1.40
N GLU A 109 23.55 -4.55 -1.43
CA GLU A 109 22.52 -4.42 -0.42
C GLU A 109 21.56 -5.62 -0.49
N THR A 110 21.37 -6.33 0.62
CA THR A 110 20.40 -7.40 0.71
C THR A 110 19.01 -6.85 0.31
N PRO A 111 18.29 -7.48 -0.63
CA PRO A 111 16.94 -7.06 -1.01
C PRO A 111 16.02 -6.99 0.21
N PRO A 112 15.11 -6.00 0.29
CA PRO A 112 14.13 -5.85 1.37
C PRO A 112 13.51 -7.16 1.86
N GLU A 113 13.10 -7.99 0.90
CA GLU A 113 12.39 -9.26 1.08
C GLU A 113 13.20 -10.36 1.80
N LYS A 114 14.53 -10.26 1.83
CA LYS A 114 15.42 -11.30 2.36
C LYS A 114 16.07 -10.93 3.68
N ARG A 115 15.66 -9.80 4.28
CA ARG A 115 16.28 -9.28 5.49
C ARG A 115 15.72 -9.97 6.72
N SER A 116 16.62 -10.31 7.63
CA SER A 116 16.27 -10.81 8.96
C SER A 116 16.75 -9.80 9.99
N TYR A 117 15.87 -9.41 10.91
CA TYR A 117 16.19 -8.51 12.03
C TYR A 117 16.77 -9.25 13.25
N GLY A 118 17.21 -10.49 13.06
CA GLY A 118 17.72 -11.36 14.12
C GLY A 118 16.63 -12.24 14.75
N PRO A 119 16.93 -12.89 15.88
CA PRO A 119 15.99 -13.75 16.60
C PRO A 119 14.71 -12.99 16.96
N GLN A 120 13.55 -13.61 16.76
CA GLN A 120 12.24 -12.98 16.99
C GLN A 120 12.08 -12.51 18.45
N GLU A 121 12.69 -13.22 19.38
CA GLU A 121 12.67 -12.94 20.82
C GLU A 121 13.37 -11.61 21.17
N LEU A 122 14.31 -11.15 20.33
CA LEU A 122 15.07 -9.91 20.55
C LEU A 122 14.48 -8.71 19.82
N LEU A 123 13.52 -8.91 18.91
CA LEU A 123 12.90 -7.82 18.16
C LEU A 123 12.15 -6.84 19.07
N ASP A 124 11.63 -7.30 20.20
CA ASP A 124 10.96 -6.45 21.18
C ASP A 124 11.92 -5.51 21.90
N LEU A 125 13.16 -5.97 22.11
CA LEU A 125 14.21 -5.19 22.74
C LEU A 125 14.84 -4.20 21.74
N ASN A 126 15.08 -4.65 20.51
CA ASN A 126 15.70 -3.85 19.46
C ASN A 126 14.71 -2.84 18.86
N PHE A 127 13.44 -3.21 18.76
CA PHE A 127 12.38 -2.43 18.14
C PHE A 127 11.15 -2.32 19.06
N PRO A 128 11.27 -1.56 20.17
CA PRO A 128 10.15 -1.32 21.07
C PRO A 128 9.03 -0.58 20.34
N ARG A 129 7.80 -0.75 20.86
CA ARG A 129 6.62 -0.01 20.39
C ARG A 129 6.87 1.49 20.54
N THR A 130 6.42 2.28 19.57
CA THR A 130 6.43 3.75 19.71
C THR A 130 5.49 4.17 20.85
N LYS A 131 5.75 5.33 21.46
CA LYS A 131 4.94 5.86 22.56
C LYS A 131 3.48 6.07 22.15
N ASP A 132 3.27 6.47 20.91
CA ASP A 132 1.97 6.69 20.30
C ASP A 132 2.02 6.28 18.83
N GLU A 133 0.90 5.79 18.31
CA GLU A 133 0.71 5.45 16.89
C GLU A 133 0.69 6.73 16.03
N GLN A 134 0.21 7.86 16.57
CA GLN A 134 0.19 9.15 15.87
C GLN A 134 1.58 9.68 15.54
N ILE A 135 2.63 9.24 16.25
CA ILE A 135 4.02 9.57 15.91
C ILE A 135 4.39 8.93 14.57
N VAL A 136 4.00 7.66 14.37
CA VAL A 136 4.25 6.94 13.10
C VAL A 136 3.41 7.56 11.99
N ASN A 137 2.13 7.84 12.26
CA ASN A 137 1.21 8.45 11.29
C ASN A 137 1.71 9.81 10.79
N THR A 138 2.05 10.71 11.72
CA THR A 138 2.51 12.06 11.38
C THR A 138 3.82 12.00 10.58
N ALA A 139 4.76 11.16 11.01
CA ALA A 139 6.02 10.98 10.28
C ALA A 139 5.81 10.45 8.85
N LEU A 140 4.88 9.50 8.67
CA LEU A 140 4.55 8.97 7.35
C LEU A 140 3.91 10.03 6.45
N ILE A 141 2.91 10.77 6.95
CA ILE A 141 2.21 11.79 6.16
C ILE A 141 3.16 12.94 5.79
N ASP A 142 4.01 13.38 6.72
CA ASP A 142 5.03 14.40 6.43
C ASP A 142 6.01 13.91 5.37
N PHE A 143 6.47 12.67 5.48
CA PHE A 143 7.34 12.03 4.50
C PHE A 143 6.70 11.93 3.11
N LEU A 144 5.42 11.53 3.04
CA LEU A 144 4.68 11.43 1.79
C LEU A 144 4.49 12.80 1.12
N ASN A 145 4.13 13.83 1.90
CA ASN A 145 3.99 15.20 1.39
C ASN A 145 5.32 15.83 0.97
N ALA A 146 6.45 15.44 1.57
CA ALA A 146 7.76 15.96 1.18
C ALA A 146 8.13 15.63 -0.27
N PHE A 147 7.65 14.50 -0.83
CA PHE A 147 7.89 14.17 -2.25
C PHE A 147 7.07 15.03 -3.22
N THR A 148 5.91 15.49 -2.78
CA THR A 148 4.97 16.24 -3.63
C THR A 148 5.08 17.74 -3.43
N ILE A 149 5.75 18.23 -2.38
CA ILE A 149 5.79 19.66 -2.02
C ILE A 149 6.36 20.56 -3.12
N HIS A 150 7.34 20.07 -3.88
CA HIS A 150 7.95 20.81 -4.99
C HIS A 150 7.20 20.60 -6.32
N MET A 151 6.18 19.77 -6.31
CA MET A 151 5.33 19.52 -7.46
C MET A 151 4.06 20.35 -7.31
N ASN A 152 3.65 21.01 -8.39
CA ASN A 152 2.35 21.69 -8.43
C ASN A 152 1.22 20.65 -8.62
N VAL A 153 1.13 19.67 -7.72
CA VAL A 153 0.06 18.67 -7.66
C VAL A 153 -1.05 19.19 -6.74
N GLN A 154 -2.29 18.96 -7.14
CA GLN A 154 -3.49 19.30 -6.39
C GLN A 154 -3.79 18.25 -5.31
N SER A 155 -3.42 17.00 -5.55
CA SER A 155 -3.56 15.93 -4.56
C SER A 155 -2.56 16.08 -3.41
N HIS A 156 -3.00 15.89 -2.17
CA HIS A 156 -2.16 15.96 -0.97
C HIS A 156 -2.45 14.79 -0.01
N TRP A 157 -1.43 14.39 0.74
CA TRP A 157 -1.58 13.38 1.79
C TRP A 157 -2.11 14.06 3.05
N THR A 158 -3.11 13.47 3.68
CA THR A 158 -3.79 14.03 4.84
C THR A 158 -3.87 13.03 5.99
N LEU A 159 -3.82 13.55 7.22
CA LEU A 159 -4.12 12.82 8.47
C LEU A 159 -5.64 12.63 8.67
N TYR A 160 -6.46 13.01 7.70
CA TYR A 160 -7.90 12.81 7.78
C TYR A 160 -8.21 11.31 7.85
N ARG A 161 -8.78 10.90 8.98
CA ARG A 161 -9.24 9.53 9.23
C ARG A 161 -10.54 9.26 8.49
N LYS A 162 -10.43 9.11 7.18
CA LYS A 162 -11.55 9.02 6.23
C LYS A 162 -12.39 7.76 6.54
N PRO A 163 -13.70 7.90 6.77
CA PRO A 163 -14.59 6.76 6.97
C PRO A 163 -15.06 6.18 5.65
N PHE A 164 -15.02 4.86 5.55
CA PHE A 164 -15.65 4.08 4.49
C PHE A 164 -16.71 3.16 5.08
N VAL A 165 -17.96 3.32 4.66
CA VAL A 165 -19.07 2.48 5.14
C VAL A 165 -19.45 1.47 4.05
N ALA A 166 -19.13 0.21 4.29
CA ALA A 166 -19.41 -0.90 3.40
C ALA A 166 -20.84 -1.43 3.63
N ASN A 167 -21.76 -1.17 2.70
CA ASN A 167 -23.16 -1.59 2.82
C ASN A 167 -23.48 -2.84 1.99
N PHE A 168 -24.01 -3.88 2.64
CA PHE A 168 -24.35 -5.19 2.06
C PHE A 168 -25.84 -5.55 2.22
N ARG A 169 -26.72 -4.54 2.18
CA ARG A 169 -28.19 -4.61 2.40
C ARG A 169 -28.57 -4.87 3.86
N SER A 170 -28.35 -6.08 4.36
CA SER A 170 -28.72 -6.51 5.72
C SER A 170 -27.57 -6.38 6.73
N ALA A 171 -26.36 -6.15 6.24
CA ALA A 171 -25.16 -5.95 7.04
C ALA A 171 -24.37 -4.75 6.54
N SER A 172 -23.60 -4.12 7.42
CA SER A 172 -22.66 -3.07 7.07
C SER A 172 -21.56 -2.95 8.10
N PHE A 173 -20.35 -2.58 7.67
CA PHE A 173 -19.26 -2.23 8.59
C PHE A 173 -18.60 -0.92 8.18
N GLU A 174 -18.01 -0.22 9.15
CA GLU A 174 -17.19 0.97 8.93
C GLU A 174 -15.70 0.59 8.99
N ALA A 175 -14.93 1.12 8.05
CA ALA A 175 -13.48 1.17 8.12
C ALA A 175 -13.04 2.63 8.21
N ARG A 176 -12.15 2.93 9.16
CA ARG A 176 -11.55 4.26 9.28
C ARG A 176 -10.05 4.12 9.08
N THR A 177 -9.52 4.84 8.11
CA THR A 177 -8.08 4.84 7.83
C THR A 177 -7.34 5.79 8.77
N ASP A 178 -6.02 5.72 8.78
CA ASP A 178 -5.17 6.66 9.52
C ASP A 178 -4.77 7.88 8.68
N GLY A 179 -4.96 7.80 7.36
CA GLY A 179 -4.85 8.91 6.43
C GLY A 179 -5.29 8.51 5.02
N CYS A 180 -5.15 9.43 4.08
CA CYS A 180 -5.39 9.17 2.66
C CYS A 180 -4.72 10.20 1.74
N LEU A 181 -4.68 9.87 0.45
CA LEU A 181 -4.40 10.81 -0.64
C LEU A 181 -5.72 11.26 -1.26
N GLU A 182 -5.96 12.56 -1.28
CA GLU A 182 -7.16 13.20 -1.85
C GLU A 182 -6.79 14.55 -2.50
N ASP A 183 -7.72 15.15 -3.23
CA ASP A 183 -7.57 16.45 -3.90
C ASP A 183 -8.57 17.51 -3.37
N GLY A 184 -9.16 17.26 -2.20
CA GLY A 184 -10.26 18.04 -1.64
C GLY A 184 -11.65 17.69 -2.20
N GLY A 185 -11.72 16.82 -3.21
CA GLY A 185 -12.95 16.21 -3.69
C GLY A 185 -13.39 15.00 -2.85
N PRO A 186 -14.51 14.35 -3.24
CA PRO A 186 -14.99 13.15 -2.55
C PRO A 186 -14.12 11.92 -2.82
N LYS A 187 -13.37 11.91 -3.94
CA LYS A 187 -12.59 10.78 -4.44
C LYS A 187 -11.32 10.56 -3.60
N THR A 188 -11.06 9.31 -3.26
CA THR A 188 -9.80 8.89 -2.66
C THR A 188 -8.89 8.28 -3.72
N PHE A 189 -7.57 8.51 -3.64
CA PHE A 189 -6.59 7.94 -4.58
C PHE A 189 -5.71 6.86 -3.93
N ALA A 190 -5.48 6.96 -2.62
CA ALA A 190 -4.78 5.96 -1.82
C ALA A 190 -5.19 6.12 -0.35
N ILE A 191 -5.07 5.04 0.42
CA ILE A 191 -5.32 5.06 1.87
C ILE A 191 -4.05 4.75 2.65
N VAL A 192 -4.00 5.24 3.88
CA VAL A 192 -2.86 5.07 4.79
C VAL A 192 -3.32 4.36 6.06
N GLU A 193 -2.53 3.38 6.50
CA GLU A 193 -2.72 2.64 7.76
C GLU A 193 -1.39 2.56 8.51
N VAL A 194 -1.37 2.81 9.82
CA VAL A 194 -0.12 2.73 10.59
C VAL A 194 -0.23 1.83 11.81
N LYS A 195 0.92 1.30 12.23
CA LYS A 195 1.05 0.57 13.49
C LYS A 195 2.29 1.03 14.26
N PRO A 196 2.20 1.17 15.59
CA PRO A 196 3.31 1.60 16.44
C PRO A 196 4.35 0.49 16.69
N MET A 197 4.18 -0.67 16.07
CA MET A 197 5.04 -1.84 16.23
C MET A 197 5.36 -2.46 14.88
N VAL A 198 6.41 -3.27 14.85
CA VAL A 198 6.79 -4.09 13.68
C VAL A 198 5.71 -5.15 13.37
N ARG A 199 5.51 -5.41 12.06
CA ARG A 199 4.40 -6.22 11.51
C ARG A 199 4.30 -7.62 12.10
N PHE A 200 5.44 -8.27 12.31
CA PHE A 200 5.50 -9.69 12.67
C PHE A 200 4.66 -10.02 13.92
N LYS A 201 4.50 -9.06 14.85
CA LYS A 201 3.75 -9.24 16.10
C LYS A 201 2.26 -9.51 15.89
N GLN A 202 1.68 -8.93 14.84
CA GLN A 202 0.23 -8.94 14.60
C GLN A 202 -0.11 -9.11 13.11
N SER A 203 0.78 -9.74 12.35
CA SER A 203 0.72 -9.81 10.88
C SER A 203 -0.65 -10.19 10.34
N ASN A 204 -1.27 -11.25 10.87
CA ASN A 204 -2.61 -11.67 10.45
C ASN A 204 -3.67 -10.61 10.76
N ARG A 205 -3.68 -10.07 11.98
CA ARG A 205 -4.67 -9.06 12.39
C ARG A 205 -4.55 -7.79 11.56
N ILE A 206 -3.33 -7.31 11.34
CA ILE A 206 -3.05 -6.15 10.49
C ILE A 206 -3.53 -6.44 9.06
N SER A 207 -3.17 -7.60 8.52
CA SER A 207 -3.54 -7.99 7.15
C SER A 207 -5.06 -8.11 6.95
N MET A 208 -5.79 -8.64 7.95
CA MET A 208 -7.25 -8.73 7.88
C MET A 208 -7.91 -7.34 7.96
N GLN A 209 -7.37 -6.44 8.79
CA GLN A 209 -7.83 -5.06 8.90
C GLN A 209 -7.61 -4.30 7.57
N GLU A 210 -6.39 -4.34 7.02
CA GLU A 210 -6.05 -3.72 5.73
C GLU A 210 -6.97 -4.20 4.60
N ALA A 211 -7.29 -5.50 4.58
CA ALA A 211 -8.21 -6.07 3.60
C ALA A 211 -9.63 -5.53 3.77
N ALA A 212 -10.11 -5.42 5.01
CA ALA A 212 -11.43 -4.87 5.30
C ALA A 212 -11.54 -3.39 4.91
N GLU A 213 -10.47 -2.60 5.11
CA GLU A 213 -10.39 -1.20 4.66
C GLU A 213 -10.48 -1.08 3.15
N ILE A 214 -9.73 -1.90 2.40
CA ILE A 214 -9.80 -1.90 0.93
C ILE A 214 -11.20 -2.30 0.46
N VAL A 215 -11.82 -3.34 1.05
CA VAL A 215 -13.20 -3.74 0.68
C VAL A 215 -14.21 -2.64 0.98
N ALA A 216 -14.10 -1.97 2.13
CA ALA A 216 -14.97 -0.86 2.46
C ALA A 216 -14.81 0.30 1.49
N TRP A 217 -13.57 0.60 1.09
CA TRP A 217 -13.30 1.62 0.09
C TRP A 217 -13.91 1.27 -1.28
N ILE A 218 -13.71 0.04 -1.78
CA ILE A 218 -14.35 -0.45 -3.03
C ILE A 218 -15.87 -0.28 -2.98
N LYS A 219 -16.49 -0.53 -1.82
CA LYS A 219 -17.94 -0.45 -1.66
C LYS A 219 -18.47 0.98 -1.51
N CYS A 220 -17.70 1.86 -0.89
CA CYS A 220 -18.09 3.24 -0.64
C CYS A 220 -17.87 4.13 -1.88
N GLU A 221 -16.81 3.85 -2.65
CA GLU A 221 -16.45 4.59 -3.86
C GLU A 221 -16.37 3.61 -5.05
N PRO A 222 -17.49 3.20 -5.67
CA PRO A 222 -17.48 2.23 -6.77
C PRO A 222 -16.65 2.68 -7.98
N ASP A 223 -16.06 1.72 -8.68
CA ASP A 223 -15.35 1.98 -9.93
C ASP A 223 -16.34 2.39 -11.05
N PRO A 224 -15.89 3.16 -12.07
CA PRO A 224 -16.69 3.47 -13.25
C PRO A 224 -17.14 2.21 -14.03
N ASP A 225 -18.24 2.33 -14.78
CA ASP A 225 -18.87 1.21 -15.49
C ASP A 225 -17.97 0.57 -16.58
N ASP A 226 -16.99 1.30 -17.10
CA ASP A 226 -16.01 0.83 -18.10
C ASP A 226 -14.72 0.27 -17.49
N PHE A 227 -14.72 -0.01 -16.18
CA PHE A 227 -13.57 -0.54 -15.47
C PHE A 227 -13.15 -1.91 -15.99
N THR A 228 -12.08 -1.93 -16.78
CA THR A 228 -11.30 -3.14 -17.08
C THR A 228 -10.19 -3.26 -16.04
N SER A 229 -10.33 -4.21 -15.13
CA SER A 229 -9.39 -4.47 -14.03
C SER A 229 -7.93 -4.56 -14.51
N GLY A 230 -7.17 -3.50 -14.24
CA GLY A 230 -5.72 -3.47 -14.25
C GLY A 230 -5.29 -2.95 -12.88
N CYS A 231 -4.36 -3.65 -12.23
CA CYS A 231 -3.90 -3.33 -10.88
C CYS A 231 -3.68 -1.81 -10.66
N GLY A 232 -4.13 -1.32 -9.51
CA GLY A 232 -3.80 0.03 -9.04
C GLY A 232 -4.93 1.05 -8.97
N LEU A 233 -6.21 0.66 -8.97
CA LEU A 233 -7.26 1.59 -8.52
C LEU A 233 -7.32 1.74 -7.00
N ARG A 234 -6.97 0.69 -6.24
CA ARG A 234 -6.92 0.76 -4.77
C ARG A 234 -5.50 0.46 -4.31
N ILE A 235 -4.90 1.45 -3.67
CA ILE A 235 -3.55 1.41 -3.13
C ILE A 235 -3.62 1.72 -1.64
N LEU A 236 -3.03 0.87 -0.83
CA LEU A 236 -2.84 1.07 0.60
C LEU A 236 -1.35 1.19 0.88
N ILE A 237 -0.96 2.28 1.53
CA ILE A 237 0.39 2.46 2.08
C ILE A 237 0.28 2.19 3.57
N SER A 238 1.06 1.24 4.07
CA SER A 238 1.11 0.98 5.50
C SER A 238 2.51 1.15 6.09
N GLN A 239 2.57 1.68 7.31
CA GLN A 239 3.83 1.76 8.06
C GLN A 239 3.71 1.10 9.42
N ASP A 240 4.53 0.07 9.61
CA ASP A 240 4.64 -0.68 10.85
C ASP A 240 5.98 -0.31 11.50
N ARG A 241 5.91 0.66 12.41
CA ARG A 241 7.08 1.27 13.08
C ARG A 241 8.04 1.91 12.08
N HIS A 242 9.07 1.21 11.63
CA HIS A 242 10.09 1.72 10.69
C HIS A 242 9.99 1.12 9.29
N GLU A 243 9.05 0.20 9.09
CA GLU A 243 8.88 -0.55 7.85
C GLU A 243 7.67 -0.04 7.10
N ILE A 244 7.86 0.40 5.86
CA ILE A 244 6.79 0.80 4.96
C ILE A 244 6.48 -0.35 4.00
N TYR A 245 5.19 -0.54 3.72
CA TYR A 245 4.66 -1.52 2.79
C TYR A 245 3.71 -0.85 1.81
N LEU A 246 3.66 -1.37 0.59
CA LEU A 246 2.73 -0.96 -0.44
C LEU A 246 1.83 -2.14 -0.80
N THR A 247 0.52 -1.95 -0.72
CA THR A 247 -0.46 -2.98 -1.09
C THR A 247 -1.28 -2.50 -2.28
N PHE A 248 -1.27 -3.29 -3.35
CA PHE A 248 -2.06 -3.05 -4.56
C PHE A 248 -3.19 -4.06 -4.66
N ALA A 249 -4.41 -3.56 -4.81
CA ALA A 249 -5.58 -4.41 -5.01
C ALA A 249 -5.77 -4.78 -6.49
N GLU A 250 -6.12 -6.04 -6.71
CA GLU A 250 -6.58 -6.58 -7.99
C GLU A 250 -7.88 -7.34 -7.76
N TYR A 251 -8.93 -7.00 -8.50
CA TYR A 251 -10.25 -7.64 -8.43
C TYR A 251 -11.00 -7.41 -9.73
N ASP A 252 -11.94 -8.30 -10.06
CA ASP A 252 -12.69 -8.29 -11.31
C ASP A 252 -14.17 -7.89 -11.13
N ALA A 253 -14.90 -7.77 -12.24
CA ALA A 253 -16.34 -7.49 -12.23
C ALA A 253 -17.14 -8.55 -11.44
N ASN A 254 -16.70 -9.81 -11.43
CA ASN A 254 -17.37 -10.87 -10.66
C ASN A 254 -17.19 -10.67 -9.15
N TYR A 255 -16.06 -10.14 -8.71
CA TYR A 255 -15.86 -9.73 -7.32
C TYR A 255 -16.76 -8.54 -6.95
N ILE A 256 -16.91 -7.54 -7.82
CA ILE A 256 -17.84 -6.44 -7.58
C ILE A 256 -19.29 -6.93 -7.49
N ARG A 257 -19.69 -7.83 -8.39
CA ARG A 257 -21.02 -8.46 -8.36
C ARG A 257 -21.22 -9.35 -7.13
N TYR A 258 -20.18 -10.02 -6.66
CA TYR A 258 -20.17 -10.71 -5.37
C TYR A 258 -20.49 -9.73 -4.24
N LEU A 259 -19.72 -8.66 -4.09
CA LEU A 259 -19.93 -7.69 -3.01
C LEU A 259 -21.31 -7.00 -3.08
N ASN A 260 -21.91 -6.86 -4.26
CA ASN A 260 -23.21 -6.22 -4.47
C ASN A 260 -24.41 -7.18 -4.42
N ASN A 261 -24.18 -8.48 -4.23
CA ASN A 261 -25.21 -9.51 -4.29
C ASN A 261 -25.99 -9.49 -5.63
N THR A 262 -25.26 -9.41 -6.76
CA THR A 262 -25.79 -9.36 -8.13
C THR A 262 -25.21 -10.43 -9.06
N LEU A 263 -24.54 -11.46 -8.51
CA LEU A 263 -24.10 -12.63 -9.26
C LEU A 263 -25.29 -13.48 -9.73
N GLY A 264 -25.18 -14.01 -10.95
CA GLY A 264 -26.09 -15.01 -11.49
C GLY A 264 -25.91 -16.37 -10.81
N LYS A 265 -26.89 -17.27 -10.97
CA LYS A 265 -26.90 -18.59 -10.31
C LYS A 265 -25.71 -19.48 -10.68
N ASP A 266 -25.22 -19.36 -11.91
CA ASP A 266 -24.13 -20.20 -12.46
C ASP A 266 -22.77 -19.49 -12.46
N GLU A 267 -22.72 -18.23 -12.02
CA GLU A 267 -21.49 -17.45 -12.00
C GLU A 267 -20.72 -17.68 -10.70
N LYS A 268 -19.40 -17.85 -10.83
CA LYS A 268 -18.54 -18.02 -9.67
C LYS A 268 -18.12 -16.66 -9.11
N PRO A 269 -18.16 -16.47 -7.78
CA PRO A 269 -17.70 -15.23 -7.18
C PRO A 269 -16.19 -15.06 -7.35
N GLY A 270 -15.80 -13.86 -7.78
CA GLY A 270 -14.40 -13.44 -7.91
C GLY A 270 -13.69 -13.33 -6.55
N PHE A 271 -12.45 -12.85 -6.59
CA PHE A 271 -11.60 -12.62 -5.41
C PHE A 271 -11.02 -11.21 -5.44
N LEU A 272 -10.76 -10.67 -4.25
CA LEU A 272 -9.82 -9.58 -4.05
C LEU A 272 -8.43 -10.18 -3.83
N THR A 273 -7.51 -9.88 -4.73
CA THR A 273 -6.10 -10.22 -4.58
C THR A 273 -5.34 -8.99 -4.09
N LEU A 274 -4.65 -9.12 -2.95
CA LEU A 274 -3.81 -8.08 -2.37
C LEU A 274 -2.35 -8.41 -2.60
N HIS A 275 -1.69 -7.61 -3.45
CA HIS A 275 -0.26 -7.72 -3.73
C HIS A 275 0.51 -6.80 -2.79
N VAL A 276 1.25 -7.38 -1.86
CA VAL A 276 1.97 -6.63 -0.82
C VAL A 276 3.45 -6.57 -1.17
N PHE A 277 4.05 -5.40 -1.10
CA PHE A 277 5.47 -5.17 -1.35
C PHE A 277 6.12 -4.47 -0.15
N GLY A 278 7.42 -4.69 0.01
CA GLY A 278 8.22 -4.23 1.14
C GLY A 278 8.87 -5.40 1.91
N PRO A 279 9.34 -5.19 3.14
CA PRO A 279 9.37 -3.92 3.87
C PRO A 279 10.47 -2.97 3.40
N TRP A 280 10.14 -1.71 3.10
CA TRP A 280 11.14 -0.65 2.97
C TRP A 280 11.46 -0.07 4.36
N ASP A 281 12.73 -0.12 4.74
CA ASP A 281 13.22 0.40 6.01
C ASP A 281 13.53 1.89 5.91
N THR A 282 12.76 2.70 6.65
CA THR A 282 12.90 4.16 6.72
C THR A 282 14.26 4.64 7.26
N THR A 283 15.03 3.76 7.92
CA THR A 283 16.37 4.07 8.40
C THR A 283 17.47 3.88 7.34
N ARG A 284 17.11 3.35 6.16
CA ARG A 284 18.05 3.06 5.06
C ARG A 284 17.84 4.00 3.87
N ALA A 285 18.90 4.71 3.50
CA ALA A 285 18.85 5.66 2.39
C ALA A 285 18.50 5.00 1.04
N GLY A 286 19.01 3.78 0.77
CA GLY A 286 18.71 3.03 -0.45
C GLY A 286 17.22 2.70 -0.59
N ASP A 287 16.60 2.23 0.49
CA ASP A 287 15.18 1.92 0.55
C ASP A 287 14.32 3.16 0.37
N VAL A 288 14.64 4.24 1.09
CA VAL A 288 13.94 5.53 1.00
C VAL A 288 14.00 6.08 -0.43
N LYS A 289 15.13 5.94 -1.12
CA LYS A 289 15.29 6.36 -2.52
C LYS A 289 14.43 5.53 -3.48
N GLN A 290 14.43 4.20 -3.32
CA GLN A 290 13.60 3.32 -4.14
C GLN A 290 12.11 3.60 -3.92
N LEU A 291 11.69 3.62 -2.65
CA LEU A 291 10.31 3.87 -2.24
C LEU A 291 9.83 5.23 -2.71
N GLY A 292 10.64 6.28 -2.57
CA GLY A 292 10.31 7.64 -3.01
C GLY A 292 9.96 7.71 -4.50
N SER A 293 10.64 6.92 -5.35
CA SER A 293 10.32 6.86 -6.79
C SER A 293 8.93 6.26 -7.07
N ILE A 294 8.54 5.26 -6.29
CA ILE A 294 7.22 4.60 -6.42
C ILE A 294 6.12 5.52 -5.87
N LEU A 295 6.32 6.12 -4.70
CA LEU A 295 5.37 7.05 -4.07
C LEU A 295 5.13 8.28 -4.96
N LEU A 296 6.18 8.80 -5.59
CA LEU A 296 6.06 9.89 -6.57
C LEU A 296 5.19 9.49 -7.76
N ALA A 297 5.38 8.28 -8.30
CA ALA A 297 4.56 7.78 -9.40
C ALA A 297 3.08 7.64 -9.00
N ILE A 298 2.79 7.22 -7.77
CA ILE A 298 1.43 7.13 -7.23
C ILE A 298 0.78 8.52 -7.18
N ALA A 299 1.48 9.53 -6.63
CA ALA A 299 0.96 10.89 -6.56
C ALA A 299 0.74 11.52 -7.95
N LEU A 300 1.66 11.28 -8.90
CA LEU A 300 1.50 11.76 -10.27
C LEU A 300 0.33 11.09 -11.00
N ARG A 301 0.09 9.80 -10.76
CA ARG A 301 -1.09 9.10 -11.28
C ARG A 301 -2.36 9.70 -10.70
N ALA A 302 -2.43 9.91 -9.38
CA ALA A 302 -3.57 10.55 -8.74
C ALA A 302 -3.89 11.91 -9.35
N GLN A 303 -2.86 12.71 -9.63
CA GLN A 303 -3.01 14.00 -10.30
C GLN A 303 -3.61 13.90 -11.71
N GLU A 304 -3.28 12.87 -12.48
CA GLU A 304 -3.86 12.66 -13.80
C GLU A 304 -5.31 12.17 -13.69
N ASP A 305 -5.58 11.25 -12.76
CA ASP A 305 -6.92 10.72 -12.47
C ASP A 305 -7.86 11.77 -11.86
N ALA A 306 -7.34 12.90 -11.36
CA ALA A 306 -8.10 14.05 -10.86
C ALA A 306 -8.49 15.04 -11.98
N ARG A 307 -7.82 14.99 -13.14
CA ARG A 307 -8.11 15.87 -14.28
C ARG A 307 -9.22 15.35 -15.19
N THR A 308 -9.49 14.06 -15.11
CA THR A 308 -10.53 13.34 -15.89
C THR A 308 -11.85 13.33 -15.15
#